data_AF-C7IZJ7-F1
#
_entry.id   AF-C7IZJ7-F1
#
_cell.length_a   1.000
_cell.length_b   1.000
_cell.length_c   1.000
_cell.angle_alpha   90.00
_cell.angle_beta   90.00
_cell.angle_gamma   90.00
#
_symmetry.space_group_name_H-M   'P 1'
#
loop_
_entity.id
_entity.type
_entity.pdbx_description
1 polymer ?
#
loop_
_entity_poly.entity_id
_entity_poly.type
_entity_poly.pdbx_seq_one_letter_code
_entity_poly.pdbx_strand_id
1 'polypeptide(L)'
;MECTEAMSRTSSSAPLLVLTPDGESTAVISDDFFFAGNTENRFGFNATLGNVQAFPGLNTLGVSINRGDFAPGGLNALHSHPRAAELVHVSSPVVYSSGS
;
A
#
# COMPACT_ATOMS: atom_id res chain seq x y z
N MET A 1 -12.62 -9.40 1.39
CA MET A 1 -11.87 -9.40 2.66
C MET A 1 -10.66 -8.50 2.41
N GLU A 2 -10.81 -7.24 2.82
CA GLU A 2 -9.94 -6.09 2.59
C GLU A 2 -9.72 -5.48 3.97
N CYS A 3 -8.57 -5.77 4.56
CA CYS A 3 -7.62 -4.80 5.10
C CYS A 3 -6.51 -5.51 5.88
N THR A 4 -5.27 -5.08 5.68
CA THR A 4 -4.07 -5.60 6.33
C THR A 4 -2.99 -4.51 6.41
N GLU A 5 -2.08 -4.69 7.37
CA GLU A 5 -1.14 -3.73 7.97
C GLU A 5 0.14 -3.41 7.18
N ALA A 6 0.75 -2.27 7.52
CA ALA A 6 1.90 -1.67 6.85
C ALA A 6 3.27 -2.29 7.25
N MET A 7 4.15 -2.45 6.25
CA MET A 7 5.58 -2.72 6.44
C MET A 7 6.29 -1.47 6.99
N SER A 8 6.89 -1.58 8.18
CA SER A 8 7.62 -0.49 8.85
C SER A 8 9.07 -0.35 8.34
N ARG A 9 9.59 0.88 8.37
CA ARG A 9 10.96 1.24 7.95
C ARG A 9 11.99 0.78 8.99
N THR A 10 12.78 -0.22 8.67
CA THR A 10 14.06 -0.47 9.35
C THR A 10 15.18 -0.43 8.31
N SER A 11 16.10 0.53 8.42
CA SER A 11 17.23 0.66 7.49
C SER A 11 18.34 -0.30 7.91
N SER A 12 18.45 -1.45 7.23
CA SER A 12 19.67 -2.26 7.28
C SER A 12 20.70 -1.65 6.34
N SER A 13 21.91 -1.36 6.84
CA SER A 13 22.99 -0.70 6.06
C SER A 13 23.66 -1.60 5.01
N ALA A 14 23.20 -2.83 4.82
CA ALA A 14 23.64 -3.70 3.73
C ALA A 14 22.62 -3.62 2.57
N PRO A 15 23.06 -3.38 1.32
CA PRO A 15 22.15 -3.37 0.18
C PRO A 15 21.52 -4.75 0.02
N LEU A 16 20.20 -4.79 -0.13
CA LEU A 16 19.48 -6.01 -0.42
C LEU A 16 19.77 -6.37 -1.89
N LEU A 17 20.13 -7.62 -2.16
CA LEU A 17 20.31 -8.09 -3.53
C LEU A 17 19.00 -8.71 -4.01
N VAL A 18 18.44 -8.20 -5.11
CA VAL A 18 17.27 -8.78 -5.77
C VAL A 18 17.72 -9.44 -7.06
N LEU A 19 17.29 -10.69 -7.25
CA LEU A 19 17.50 -11.43 -8.49
C LEU A 19 16.55 -10.89 -9.56
N THR A 20 17.12 -10.39 -10.65
CA THR A 20 16.36 -9.97 -11.81
C THR A 20 16.03 -11.19 -12.71
N PRO A 21 15.04 -11.08 -13.61
CA PRO A 21 14.57 -12.22 -14.42
C PRO A 21 15.63 -12.85 -15.33
N ASP A 22 16.69 -12.12 -15.64
CA ASP A 22 17.88 -12.53 -16.39
C ASP A 22 18.94 -13.25 -15.52
N GLY A 23 18.68 -13.39 -14.22
CA GLY A 23 19.57 -14.11 -13.29
C GLY A 23 20.72 -13.28 -12.74
N GLU A 24 20.78 -11.99 -13.06
CA GLU A 24 21.71 -11.05 -12.45
C GLU A 24 21.22 -10.63 -11.06
N SER A 25 22.14 -10.38 -10.13
CA SER A 25 21.81 -9.80 -8.82
C SER A 25 22.10 -8.30 -8.85
N THR A 26 21.07 -7.48 -8.68
CA THR A 26 21.24 -6.03 -8.56
C THR A 26 21.10 -5.61 -7.11
N ALA A 27 21.95 -4.67 -6.69
CA ALA A 27 21.82 -4.03 -5.39
C ALA A 27 20.65 -3.04 -5.46
N VAL A 28 19.67 -3.23 -4.59
CA VAL A 28 18.54 -2.32 -4.42
C VAL A 28 18.62 -1.67 -3.04
N ILE A 29 18.24 -0.40 -3.00
CA ILE A 29 18.13 0.37 -1.76
C ILE A 29 16.67 0.45 -1.33
N SER A 30 16.43 0.91 -0.10
CA SER A 30 15.07 1.03 0.42
C SER A 30 14.15 1.87 -0.48
N ASP A 31 14.68 2.91 -1.11
CA ASP A 31 13.91 3.84 -1.94
C ASP A 31 13.37 3.19 -3.22
N ASP A 32 13.97 2.09 -3.70
CA ASP A 32 13.51 1.35 -4.88
C ASP A 32 12.16 0.62 -4.64
N PHE A 33 11.71 0.58 -3.39
CA PHE A 33 10.46 -0.05 -2.97
C PHE A 33 9.37 0.96 -2.57
N PHE A 34 9.68 2.26 -2.49
CA PHE A 34 8.74 3.29 -2.05
C PHE A 34 8.29 4.16 -3.23
N PHE A 35 7.12 3.84 -3.78
CA PHE A 35 6.46 4.65 -4.81
C PHE A 35 5.27 5.39 -4.19
N ALA A 36 5.20 6.71 -4.35
CA ALA A 36 4.01 7.48 -3.97
C ALA A 36 2.92 7.34 -5.05
N GLY A 37 1.68 7.11 -4.64
CA GLY A 37 0.53 7.13 -5.53
C GLY A 37 0.27 8.52 -6.11
N ASN A 38 -0.23 8.59 -7.34
CA ASN A 38 -0.57 9.85 -7.99
C ASN A 38 -1.88 10.42 -7.42
N THR A 39 -1.77 11.51 -6.66
CA THR A 39 -2.89 12.25 -6.05
C THR A 39 -3.32 13.49 -6.85
N GLU A 40 -2.79 13.72 -8.06
CA GLU A 40 -3.20 14.79 -8.98
C GLU A 40 -4.54 14.46 -9.65
N ASN A 41 -5.58 14.31 -8.83
CA ASN A 41 -6.93 14.02 -9.28
C ASN A 41 -7.95 14.79 -8.41
N ARG A 42 -9.20 14.81 -8.88
CA ARG A 42 -10.31 15.55 -8.24
C ARG A 42 -10.56 15.22 -6.77
N PHE A 43 -10.07 14.08 -6.29
CA PHE A 43 -10.23 13.64 -4.91
C PHE A 43 -8.97 13.83 -4.07
N GLY A 44 -7.82 14.15 -4.67
CA GLY A 44 -6.55 14.23 -3.94
C GLY A 44 -6.17 12.92 -3.26
N PHE A 45 -6.67 11.79 -3.76
CA PHE A 45 -6.52 10.46 -3.15
C PHE A 45 -6.09 9.43 -4.19
N ASN A 46 -5.19 8.52 -3.81
CA ASN A 46 -4.81 7.37 -4.62
C ASN A 46 -4.86 6.10 -3.77
N ALA A 47 -5.47 5.03 -4.30
CA ALA A 47 -5.40 3.71 -3.72
C ALA A 47 -4.47 2.82 -4.57
N THR A 48 -3.34 2.43 -3.99
CA THR A 48 -2.50 1.35 -4.53
C THR A 48 -3.04 0.02 -4.03
N LEU A 49 -3.58 -0.79 -4.94
CA LEU A 49 -4.29 -2.03 -4.60
C LEU A 49 -3.32 -3.20 -4.40
N GLY A 50 -3.50 -3.94 -3.30
CA GLY A 50 -2.77 -5.17 -3.00
C GLY A 50 -3.73 -6.32 -2.72
N ASN A 51 -4.52 -6.69 -3.73
CA ASN A 51 -5.46 -7.81 -3.71
C ASN A 51 -4.92 -8.99 -4.54
N VAL A 52 -5.69 -10.07 -4.68
CA VAL A 52 -5.28 -11.28 -5.44
C VAL A 52 -4.96 -11.00 -6.92
N GLN A 53 -5.49 -9.92 -7.50
CA GLN A 53 -5.19 -9.53 -8.87
C GLN A 53 -3.78 -8.93 -8.98
N ALA A 54 -3.38 -8.12 -7.99
CA ALA A 54 -2.05 -7.50 -7.93
C ALA A 54 -0.99 -8.44 -7.33
N PHE A 55 -1.38 -9.26 -6.35
CA PHE A 55 -0.53 -10.22 -5.65
C PHE A 55 -1.21 -11.59 -5.63
N PRO A 56 -1.03 -12.43 -6.68
CA PRO A 56 -1.66 -13.75 -6.76
C PRO A 56 -1.33 -14.68 -5.59
N GLY A 57 -0.19 -14.47 -4.92
CA GLY A 57 0.21 -15.20 -3.71
C GLY A 57 -0.73 -15.01 -2.50
N LEU A 58 -1.64 -14.04 -2.54
CA LEU A 58 -2.67 -13.85 -1.52
C LEU A 58 -3.86 -14.81 -1.68
N ASN A 59 -3.91 -15.59 -2.76
CA ASN A 59 -5.01 -16.53 -2.99
C ASN A 59 -5.13 -17.50 -1.81
N THR A 60 -6.37 -17.72 -1.36
CA THR A 60 -6.74 -18.56 -0.20
C THR A 60 -6.33 -18.07 1.19
N LEU A 61 -5.47 -17.04 1.30
CA LEU A 61 -5.03 -16.51 2.60
C LEU A 61 -6.08 -15.64 3.31
N GLY A 62 -7.12 -15.21 2.60
CA GLY A 62 -8.20 -14.41 3.18
C GLY A 62 -7.83 -12.96 3.51
N VAL A 63 -6.68 -12.47 3.04
CA VAL A 63 -6.18 -11.11 3.31
C VAL A 63 -5.94 -10.34 2.02
N SER A 64 -6.01 -9.01 2.14
CA SER A 64 -5.52 -8.06 1.13
C SER A 64 -5.16 -6.75 1.80
N ILE A 65 -4.29 -5.98 1.16
CA ILE A 65 -3.72 -4.74 1.67
C ILE A 65 -3.82 -3.66 0.61
N ASN A 66 -4.25 -2.45 0.98
CA ASN A 66 -4.18 -1.31 0.09
C ASN A 66 -3.38 -0.20 0.78
N ARG A 67 -2.62 0.56 0.00
CA ARG A 67 -2.01 1.81 0.47
C ARG A 67 -2.80 2.98 -0.06
N GLY A 68 -3.34 3.79 0.85
CA GLY A 68 -3.96 5.07 0.54
C GLY A 68 -2.97 6.22 0.66
N ASP A 69 -2.76 6.96 -0.41
CA ASP A 69 -1.99 8.22 -0.40
C ASP A 69 -2.95 9.41 -0.52
N PHE A 70 -2.77 10.40 0.36
CA PHE A 70 -3.61 11.60 0.44
C PHE A 70 -2.77 12.86 0.18
N ALA A 71 -3.21 13.70 -0.75
CA ALA A 71 -2.79 15.09 -0.81
C ALA A 71 -3.42 15.88 0.36
N PRO A 72 -2.89 17.06 0.72
CA PRO A 72 -3.54 17.93 1.71
C PRO A 72 -5.01 18.21 1.33
N GLY A 73 -5.94 17.88 2.22
CA GLY A 73 -7.38 18.01 1.98
C GLY A 73 -7.99 16.94 1.06
N GLY A 74 -7.22 15.92 0.68
CA GLY A 74 -7.70 14.78 -0.11
C GLY A 74 -8.75 13.96 0.62
N LEU A 75 -9.61 13.28 -0.15
CA LEU A 75 -10.75 12.55 0.35
C LEU A 75 -10.84 11.17 -0.32
N ASN A 76 -10.83 10.13 0.51
CA ASN A 76 -11.39 8.85 0.11
C ASN A 76 -12.91 8.95 0.30
N ALA A 77 -13.66 9.06 -0.80
CA ALA A 77 -15.11 9.27 -0.74
C ALA A 77 -15.81 8.15 0.04
N LEU A 78 -16.98 8.43 0.61
CA LEU A 78 -17.78 7.42 1.31
C LEU A 78 -18.02 6.20 0.41
N HIS A 79 -17.61 5.03 0.89
CA HIS A 79 -17.75 3.75 0.21
C HIS A 79 -17.89 2.62 1.24
N SER A 80 -18.09 1.39 0.75
CA SER A 80 -18.19 0.20 1.58
C SER A 80 -17.52 -1.00 0.93
N HIS A 81 -17.07 -1.93 1.76
CA HIS A 81 -16.54 -3.22 1.31
C HIS A 81 -17.51 -4.35 1.68
N PRO A 82 -18.36 -4.82 0.75
CA PRO A 82 -19.49 -5.71 1.08
C PRO A 82 -19.09 -7.13 1.54
N ARG A 83 -17.79 -7.47 1.54
CA ARG A 83 -17.26 -8.80 1.85
C ARG A 83 -16.01 -8.74 2.74
N ALA A 84 -15.85 -7.67 3.51
CA ALA A 84 -14.64 -7.36 4.25
C ALA A 84 -14.89 -6.43 5.43
N ALA A 85 -14.06 -6.52 6.46
CA ALA A 85 -13.90 -5.47 7.46
C ALA A 85 -12.55 -4.77 7.22
N GLU A 86 -12.54 -3.44 7.37
CA GLU A 86 -11.35 -2.62 7.17
C GLU A 86 -10.63 -2.26 8.48
N LEU A 87 -9.30 -2.32 8.48
CA LEU A 87 -8.41 -1.84 9.53
C LEU A 87 -7.44 -0.84 8.88
N VAL A 88 -7.46 0.40 9.37
CA VAL A 88 -6.61 1.48 8.84
C VAL A 88 -5.48 1.80 9.81
N HIS A 89 -4.25 1.73 9.33
CA HIS A 89 -3.07 2.23 10.03
C HIS A 89 -2.54 3.49 9.36
N VAL A 90 -2.40 4.58 10.12
CA VAL A 90 -1.87 5.86 9.62
C VAL A 90 -0.39 5.94 9.93
N SER A 91 0.45 5.92 8.89
CA SER A 91 1.91 5.94 9.06
C SER A 91 2.50 7.34 9.15
N SER A 92 1.86 8.38 8.59
CA SER A 92 2.15 9.85 8.67
C SER A 92 1.31 10.61 7.61
N PRO A 93 0.90 11.90 7.74
CA PRO A 93 0.42 12.68 8.89
C PRO A 93 -1.04 12.34 9.28
N VAL A 94 -1.72 13.16 10.10
CA VAL A 94 -3.09 12.90 10.61
C VAL A 94 -4.11 12.79 9.48
N VAL A 95 -4.84 11.67 9.45
CA VAL A 95 -6.00 11.42 8.59
C VAL A 95 -7.24 11.30 9.47
N TYR A 96 -8.34 11.94 9.08
CA TYR A 96 -9.63 11.78 9.71
C TYR A 96 -10.44 10.72 8.97
N SER A 97 -10.90 9.70 9.70
CA SER A 97 -11.80 8.68 9.17
C SER A 97 -13.14 8.78 9.89
N SER A 98 -14.23 8.92 9.12
CA SER A 98 -15.59 8.79 9.63
C SER A 98 -16.10 7.39 9.28
N GLY A 99 -16.42 6.58 10.30
CA GLY A 99 -17.07 5.29 10.08
C GLY A 99 -18.45 5.46 9.47
N SER A 100 -18.79 4.57 8.52
CA SER A 100 -20.16 4.32 8.07
C SER A 100 -20.77 3.16 8.84
#